data_AF-A0A8H6B636-F1
#
_entry.id   AF-A0A8H6B636-F1
#
_cell.length_a   1.000
_cell.length_b   1.000
_cell.length_c   1.000
_cell.angle_alpha   90.00
_cell.angle_beta   90.00
_cell.angle_gamma   90.00
#
_symmetry.space_group_name_H-M   'P 1'
#
loop_
_entity.id
_entity.type
_entity.pdbx_description
1 polymer ?
#
loop_
_entity_poly.entity_id
_entity_poly.type
_entity_poly.pdbx_seq_one_letter_code
_entity_poly.pdbx_strand_id
1 'polypeptide(L)'
;MWSRSWETIRFLPEWGKKRINVLNADKFEVSRYIPSGSKEWKIGDIYTDKSNLHDAAVYHIPLLPDDPKGRFLEHLVVENRIKKVRMKQFWTELSVRQEFRLGITVGLIGIEGESREYSMDNNNDDMLILFKRSEFNKIKELFVDIDYSDPVDYLRIKEGLKERKIILPVVIGQFDFTTLRQKEKSIHVQTLTPHTLTVRNKRRINPVVVNDIGSLVKRKRS
;
A
#
# COMPACT_ATOMS: atom_id res chain seq x y z
N MET A 1 -7.65 -0.20 52.21
CA MET A 1 -7.97 0.90 51.26
C MET A 1 -6.65 1.40 50.68
N TRP A 2 -6.20 0.81 49.57
CA TRP A 2 -5.02 1.28 48.83
C TRP A 2 -5.43 1.37 47.36
N SER A 3 -5.66 2.59 46.91
CA SER A 3 -5.93 2.95 45.52
C SER A 3 -4.64 2.82 44.73
N ARG A 4 -4.58 1.89 43.78
CA ARG A 4 -3.57 1.90 42.72
C ARG A 4 -4.17 2.63 41.53
N SER A 5 -3.78 3.90 41.40
CA SER A 5 -3.94 4.68 40.19
C SER A 5 -3.22 3.96 39.05
N TRP A 6 -3.97 3.49 38.06
CA TRP A 6 -3.42 3.02 36.80
C TRP A 6 -3.13 4.26 35.95
N GLU A 7 -2.00 4.90 36.20
CA GLU A 7 -1.43 5.80 35.20
C GLU A 7 -1.15 4.97 33.95
N THR A 8 -1.90 5.25 32.90
CA THR A 8 -1.75 4.65 31.59
C THR A 8 -0.37 5.05 31.08
N ILE A 9 0.61 4.17 31.28
CA ILE A 9 1.93 4.37 30.70
C ILE A 9 1.74 4.23 29.19
N ARG A 10 1.69 5.37 28.49
CA ARG A 10 1.83 5.45 27.05
C ARG A 10 3.26 5.07 26.68
N PHE A 11 3.58 3.79 26.73
CA PHE A 11 4.72 3.27 26.00
C PHE A 11 4.35 3.36 24.51
N LEU A 12 4.95 4.30 23.79
CA LEU A 12 5.01 4.27 22.33
C LEU A 12 6.03 3.18 21.97
N PRO A 13 5.74 2.22 21.05
CA PRO A 13 6.81 1.38 20.53
C PRO A 13 7.66 2.27 19.62
N GLU A 14 8.89 2.57 20.04
CA GLU A 14 9.69 3.64 19.46
C GLU A 14 10.43 3.30 18.16
N TRP A 15 10.44 2.06 17.67
CA TRP A 15 11.24 1.71 16.47
C TRP A 15 10.46 0.83 15.49
N GLY A 16 9.74 1.48 14.57
CA GLY A 16 9.19 0.79 13.42
C GLY A 16 9.18 1.65 12.16
N LYS A 17 9.68 1.11 11.03
CA LYS A 17 9.57 1.76 9.73
C LYS A 17 8.21 1.37 9.12
N LYS A 18 7.32 2.35 8.96
CA LYS A 18 6.11 2.20 8.12
C LYS A 18 6.35 2.94 6.80
N ARG A 19 6.26 2.21 5.69
CA ARG A 19 6.63 2.72 4.37
C ARG A 19 5.58 2.35 3.33
N ILE A 20 5.22 3.32 2.52
CA ILE A 20 4.36 3.13 1.36
C ILE A 20 5.00 3.76 0.13
N ASN A 21 4.97 3.05 -0.99
CA ASN A 21 5.36 3.59 -2.28
C ASN A 21 4.33 3.18 -3.31
N VAL A 22 4.05 4.04 -4.28
CA VAL A 22 3.26 3.66 -5.45
C VAL A 22 4.20 3.73 -6.65
N LEU A 23 4.43 2.58 -7.27
CA LEU A 23 5.36 2.50 -8.39
C LEU A 23 4.75 3.28 -9.57
N ASN A 24 5.56 4.12 -10.21
CA ASN A 24 5.16 5.10 -11.24
C ASN A 24 4.42 6.36 -10.77
N ALA A 25 4.16 6.55 -9.49
CA ALA A 25 3.54 7.78 -8.99
C ALA A 25 4.59 8.77 -8.43
N ASP A 26 4.27 10.06 -8.50
CA ASP A 26 5.08 11.06 -7.81
C ASP A 26 4.81 11.07 -6.30
N LYS A 27 5.71 11.70 -5.53
CA LYS A 27 5.59 11.75 -4.06
C LYS A 27 4.31 12.47 -3.58
N PHE A 28 3.82 13.44 -4.33
CA PHE A 28 2.58 14.14 -3.97
C PHE A 28 1.37 13.24 -4.18
N GLU A 29 1.34 12.44 -5.24
CA GLU A 29 0.30 11.43 -5.47
C GLU A 29 0.34 10.35 -4.39
N VAL A 30 1.52 9.82 -4.05
CA VAL A 30 1.65 8.83 -2.97
C VAL A 30 1.18 9.40 -1.63
N SER A 31 1.45 10.68 -1.36
CA SER A 31 1.04 11.32 -0.10
C SER A 31 -0.48 11.31 0.14
N ARG A 32 -1.29 11.22 -0.92
CA ARG A 32 -2.76 11.14 -0.81
C ARG A 32 -3.25 9.81 -0.22
N TYR A 33 -2.43 8.77 -0.29
CA TYR A 33 -2.72 7.46 0.29
C TYR A 33 -2.31 7.34 1.76
N ILE A 34 -1.53 8.31 2.27
CA ILE A 34 -1.11 8.32 3.66
C ILE A 34 -2.26 8.89 4.52
N PRO A 35 -2.66 8.22 5.61
CA PRO A 35 -3.70 8.74 6.50
C PRO A 35 -3.38 10.14 7.00
N SER A 36 -4.35 11.05 6.88
CA SER A 36 -4.22 12.44 7.34
C SER A 36 -3.77 12.50 8.81
N GLY A 37 -2.70 13.25 9.07
CA GLY A 37 -2.14 13.42 10.42
C GLY A 37 -1.21 12.30 10.89
N SER A 38 -0.96 11.27 10.08
CA SER A 38 0.04 10.26 10.44
C SER A 38 1.46 10.81 10.35
N LYS A 39 2.23 10.65 11.42
CA LYS A 39 3.67 10.96 11.47
C LYS A 39 4.56 9.74 11.26
N GLU A 40 3.97 8.54 11.29
CA GLU A 40 4.69 7.27 11.29
C GLU A 40 4.97 6.76 9.87
N TRP A 41 3.99 6.95 8.97
CA TRP A 41 4.11 6.57 7.57
C TRP A 41 5.03 7.51 6.82
N LYS A 42 5.96 6.94 6.05
CA LYS A 42 6.83 7.70 5.13
C LYS A 42 6.75 7.11 3.72
N ILE A 43 6.98 7.96 2.72
CA ILE A 43 7.02 7.53 1.32
C ILE A 43 8.34 6.78 1.06
N GLY A 44 8.25 5.63 0.40
CA GLY A 44 9.38 4.78 0.04
C GLY A 44 9.13 3.32 0.43
N ASP A 45 10.20 2.57 0.61
CA ASP A 45 10.19 1.16 0.96
C ASP A 45 11.06 0.88 2.21
N ILE A 46 10.96 -0.33 2.75
CA ILE A 46 11.74 -0.76 3.93
C ILE A 46 13.14 -1.28 3.56
N TYR A 47 13.39 -1.57 2.28
CA TYR A 47 14.64 -2.16 1.81
C TYR A 47 15.70 -1.11 1.46
N THR A 48 15.28 0.13 1.19
CA THR A 48 16.16 1.22 0.76
C THR A 48 16.44 2.18 1.90
N ASP A 49 17.72 2.34 2.22
CA ASP A 49 18.25 3.35 3.11
C ASP A 49 19.32 4.20 2.39
N LYS A 50 19.75 5.31 2.99
CA LYS A 50 20.77 6.18 2.38
C LYS A 50 22.12 5.46 2.18
N SER A 51 22.43 4.50 3.04
CA SER A 51 23.69 3.74 3.03
C SER A 51 23.76 2.73 1.88
N ASN A 52 22.64 2.12 1.49
CA ASN A 52 22.61 1.02 0.51
C ASN A 52 22.09 1.42 -0.89
N LEU A 53 21.86 2.71 -1.13
CA LEU A 53 21.32 3.20 -2.40
C LEU A 53 22.18 2.82 -3.62
N HIS A 54 23.49 2.64 -3.39
CA HIS A 54 24.47 2.28 -4.40
C HIS A 54 24.82 0.80 -4.42
N ASP A 55 24.27 0.02 -3.50
CA ASP A 55 24.48 -1.42 -3.44
C ASP A 55 23.67 -2.13 -4.52
N ALA A 56 24.13 -3.33 -4.88
CA ALA A 56 23.40 -4.19 -5.80
C ALA A 56 22.06 -4.62 -5.17
N ALA A 57 20.98 -4.48 -5.93
CA ALA A 57 19.62 -4.72 -5.42
C ALA A 57 19.37 -6.16 -4.98
N VAL A 58 20.08 -7.13 -5.58
CA VAL A 58 19.99 -8.56 -5.26
C VAL A 58 20.28 -8.88 -3.79
N TYR A 59 21.04 -8.04 -3.08
CA TYR A 59 21.39 -8.28 -1.68
C TYR A 59 20.35 -7.74 -0.68
N HIS A 60 19.41 -6.91 -1.14
CA HIS A 60 18.47 -6.19 -0.26
C HIS A 60 17.00 -6.50 -0.57
N ILE A 61 16.68 -6.89 -1.81
CA ILE A 61 15.31 -7.19 -2.23
C ILE A 61 14.99 -8.68 -1.96
N PRO A 62 13.90 -9.00 -1.25
CA PRO A 62 13.54 -10.38 -0.96
C PRO A 62 12.97 -11.10 -2.19
N LEU A 63 13.31 -12.39 -2.30
CA LEU A 63 12.74 -13.31 -3.28
C LEU A 63 11.52 -14.00 -2.67
N LEU A 64 10.34 -13.48 -2.99
CA LEU A 64 9.04 -14.04 -2.59
C LEU A 64 8.42 -14.82 -3.77
N PRO A 65 7.68 -15.92 -3.51
CA PRO A 65 7.05 -16.70 -4.57
C PRO A 65 5.95 -15.87 -5.27
N ASP A 66 5.96 -15.92 -6.60
CA ASP A 66 5.03 -15.20 -7.48
C ASP A 66 4.99 -13.66 -7.27
N ASP A 67 6.09 -13.09 -6.79
CA ASP A 67 6.20 -11.66 -6.55
C ASP A 67 6.88 -10.92 -7.74
N PRO A 68 6.33 -9.78 -8.19
CA PRO A 68 6.92 -8.96 -9.25
C PRO A 68 8.40 -8.58 -9.06
N LYS A 69 8.82 -8.33 -7.80
CA LYS A 69 10.20 -7.98 -7.46
C LYS A 69 11.13 -9.18 -7.68
N GLY A 70 10.68 -10.36 -7.26
CA GLY A 70 11.43 -11.61 -7.45
C GLY A 70 11.56 -11.97 -8.92
N ARG A 71 10.46 -11.92 -9.67
CA ARG A 71 10.44 -12.13 -11.12
C ARG A 71 11.37 -11.16 -11.85
N PHE A 72 11.42 -9.90 -11.42
CA PHE A 72 12.37 -8.95 -11.99
C PHE A 72 13.83 -9.33 -11.71
N LEU A 73 14.17 -9.74 -10.49
CA LEU A 73 15.51 -10.24 -10.17
C LEU A 73 15.89 -11.44 -11.05
N GLU A 74 14.99 -12.39 -11.29
CA GLU A 74 15.22 -13.52 -12.19
C GLU A 74 15.54 -13.06 -13.62
N HIS A 75 14.82 -12.06 -14.14
CA HIS A 75 15.13 -11.49 -15.46
C HIS A 75 16.53 -10.85 -15.48
N LEU A 76 16.95 -10.18 -14.41
CA LEU A 76 18.29 -9.61 -14.31
C LEU A 76 19.39 -10.68 -14.28
N VAL A 77 19.09 -11.89 -13.80
CA VAL A 77 20.01 -13.04 -13.90
C VAL A 77 20.16 -13.45 -15.35
N VAL A 78 19.07 -13.62 -16.09
CA VAL A 78 19.08 -13.97 -17.53
C VAL A 78 19.81 -12.91 -18.36
N GLU A 79 19.63 -11.63 -18.03
CA GLU A 79 20.32 -10.51 -18.69
C GLU A 79 21.80 -10.34 -18.26
N ASN A 80 22.30 -11.15 -17.32
CA ASN A 80 23.64 -11.02 -16.73
C ASN A 80 23.90 -9.61 -16.14
N ARG A 81 22.86 -8.99 -15.56
CA ARG A 81 22.91 -7.67 -14.90
C ARG A 81 22.60 -7.71 -13.42
N ILE A 82 22.35 -8.89 -12.84
CA ILE A 82 21.94 -9.05 -11.43
C ILE A 82 22.88 -8.37 -10.42
N LYS A 83 24.19 -8.37 -10.68
CA LYS A 83 25.20 -7.69 -9.83
C LYS A 83 25.43 -6.20 -10.17
N LYS A 84 24.85 -5.72 -11.27
CA LYS A 84 25.08 -4.36 -11.82
C LYS A 84 23.94 -3.39 -11.47
N VAL A 85 22.72 -3.91 -11.33
CA VAL A 85 21.55 -3.09 -11.02
C VAL A 85 21.56 -2.69 -9.55
N ARG A 86 21.64 -1.38 -9.30
CA ARG A 86 21.62 -0.79 -7.95
C ARG A 86 20.21 -0.57 -7.43
N MET A 87 20.03 -0.42 -6.12
CA MET A 87 18.71 -0.21 -5.49
C MET A 87 17.85 0.88 -6.16
N LYS A 88 18.41 2.07 -6.42
CA LYS A 88 17.67 3.15 -7.11
C LYS A 88 17.21 2.75 -8.52
N GLN A 89 18.11 2.10 -9.27
CA GLN A 89 17.86 1.68 -10.64
C GLN A 89 16.84 0.54 -10.67
N PHE A 90 16.90 -0.38 -9.71
CA PHE A 90 15.95 -1.47 -9.56
C PHE A 90 14.51 -0.96 -9.50
N TRP A 91 14.21 -0.02 -8.61
CA TRP A 91 12.85 0.52 -8.50
C TRP A 91 12.38 1.26 -9.75
N THR A 92 13.29 1.95 -10.44
CA THR A 92 12.97 2.67 -11.68
C THR A 92 12.70 1.69 -12.83
N GLU A 93 13.52 0.65 -12.97
CA GLU A 93 13.33 -0.37 -14.01
C GLU A 93 12.12 -1.26 -13.73
N LEU A 94 11.85 -1.58 -12.45
CA LEU A 94 10.68 -2.33 -12.05
C LEU A 94 9.40 -1.57 -12.36
N SER A 95 9.36 -0.26 -12.04
CA SER A 95 8.17 0.55 -12.24
C SER A 95 7.78 0.62 -13.72
N VAL A 96 8.74 0.58 -14.65
CA VAL A 96 8.43 0.53 -16.07
C VAL A 96 8.09 -0.89 -16.58
N ARG A 97 7.86 -1.92 -15.76
CA ARG A 97 7.43 -3.22 -16.31
C ARG A 97 5.94 -3.28 -16.62
N GLN A 98 5.53 -4.20 -17.49
CA GLN A 98 4.13 -4.34 -17.92
C GLN A 98 3.16 -4.55 -16.76
N GLU A 99 3.59 -5.22 -15.69
CA GLU A 99 2.81 -5.42 -14.46
C GLU A 99 2.45 -4.11 -13.73
N PHE A 100 3.12 -3.01 -14.09
CA PHE A 100 2.95 -1.68 -13.49
C PHE A 100 2.50 -0.64 -14.53
N ARG A 101 2.29 -1.06 -15.78
CA ARG A 101 1.69 -0.26 -16.85
C ARG A 101 0.30 -0.84 -17.11
N LEU A 102 -0.66 -0.01 -17.53
CA LEU A 102 -2.07 -0.35 -17.84
C LEU A 102 -3.09 -0.04 -16.72
N GLY A 103 -3.23 1.23 -16.33
CA GLY A 103 -4.40 1.73 -15.58
C GLY A 103 -4.59 1.16 -14.17
N ILE A 104 -3.67 0.33 -13.69
CA ILE A 104 -3.68 -0.29 -12.37
C ILE A 104 -2.63 0.41 -11.51
N THR A 105 -3.06 0.90 -10.35
CA THR A 105 -2.16 1.47 -9.34
C THR A 105 -1.59 0.36 -8.49
N VAL A 106 -0.26 0.18 -8.51
CA VAL A 106 0.43 -0.84 -7.70
C VAL A 106 1.24 -0.18 -6.59
N GLY A 107 0.92 -0.55 -5.36
CA GLY A 107 1.57 -0.07 -4.15
C GLY A 107 2.49 -1.11 -3.52
N LEU A 108 3.62 -0.65 -2.97
CA LEU A 108 4.46 -1.41 -2.06
C LEU A 108 4.21 -0.90 -0.64
N ILE A 109 3.88 -1.81 0.28
CA ILE A 109 3.73 -1.51 1.69
C ILE A 109 4.76 -2.34 2.45
N GLY A 110 5.51 -1.69 3.33
CA GLY A 110 6.48 -2.33 4.20
C GLY A 110 6.34 -1.85 5.64
N ILE A 111 6.32 -2.79 6.57
CA ILE A 111 6.34 -2.54 8.00
C ILE A 111 7.49 -3.32 8.60
N GLU A 112 8.38 -2.62 9.28
CA GLU A 112 9.47 -3.18 10.08
C GLU A 112 9.25 -2.70 11.52
N GLY A 113 9.45 -3.57 12.50
CA GLY A 113 9.38 -3.21 13.91
C GLY A 113 9.27 -4.44 14.81
N GLU A 114 9.32 -4.21 16.10
CA GLU A 114 9.17 -5.26 17.10
C GLU A 114 7.69 -5.50 17.41
N SER A 115 7.29 -6.76 17.43
CA SER A 115 5.98 -7.13 17.95
C SER A 115 6.01 -6.97 19.46
N ARG A 116 4.98 -6.35 20.02
CA ARG A 116 4.72 -6.52 21.46
C ARG A 116 4.29 -7.96 21.62
N GLU A 117 5.11 -8.76 22.28
CA GLU A 117 4.70 -10.08 22.72
C GLU A 117 3.47 -9.90 23.61
N TYR A 118 2.30 -10.15 23.04
CA TYR A 118 1.21 -10.67 23.83
C TYR A 118 1.59 -12.12 24.07
N SER A 119 1.82 -12.48 25.32
CA SER A 119 1.81 -13.88 25.73
C SER A 119 0.48 -14.45 25.24
N MET A 120 0.51 -15.15 24.11
CA MET A 120 -0.57 -16.07 23.80
C MET A 120 -0.49 -17.09 24.91
N ASP A 121 -1.37 -16.96 25.90
CA ASP A 121 -1.67 -18.07 26.78
C ASP A 121 -2.04 -19.22 25.84
N ASN A 122 -1.13 -20.19 25.70
CA ASN A 122 -1.27 -21.40 24.87
C ASN A 122 -2.44 -22.31 25.32
N ASN A 123 -3.37 -21.77 26.11
CA ASN A 123 -4.48 -22.46 26.74
C ASN A 123 -5.83 -22.19 26.05
N ASN A 124 -5.89 -21.42 24.97
CA ASN A 124 -7.12 -21.23 24.19
C ASN A 124 -6.93 -21.66 22.73
N ASP A 125 -7.39 -22.85 22.40
CA ASP A 125 -8.17 -23.21 21.18
C ASP A 125 -7.73 -22.76 19.77
N ASP A 126 -6.50 -22.31 19.55
CA ASP A 126 -5.98 -22.15 18.20
C ASP A 126 -5.73 -23.55 17.60
N MET A 127 -6.73 -24.08 16.88
CA MET A 127 -6.62 -25.32 16.10
C MET A 127 -5.60 -25.13 14.97
N LEU A 128 -4.32 -25.31 15.29
CA LEU A 128 -3.25 -25.42 14.31
C LEU A 128 -3.37 -26.78 13.62
N ILE A 129 -4.05 -26.81 12.47
CA ILE A 129 -4.10 -28.02 11.64
C ILE A 129 -2.82 -28.11 10.82
N LEU A 130 -1.94 -29.03 11.22
CA LEU A 130 -0.69 -29.31 10.52
C LEU A 130 -0.96 -30.32 9.39
N PHE A 131 -0.67 -29.91 8.15
CA PHE A 131 -0.76 -30.77 6.97
C PHE A 131 0.62 -31.10 6.42
N LYS A 132 0.77 -32.28 5.80
CA LYS A 132 1.93 -32.54 4.94
C LYS A 132 1.87 -31.61 3.72
N ARG A 133 3.02 -31.20 3.19
CA ARG A 133 3.10 -30.30 2.02
C ARG A 133 2.25 -30.78 0.84
N SER A 134 2.23 -32.07 0.54
CA SER A 134 1.41 -32.65 -0.54
C SER A 134 -0.09 -32.58 -0.26
N GLU A 135 -0.49 -32.72 1.00
CA GLU A 135 -1.89 -32.61 1.41
C GLU A 135 -2.34 -31.15 1.36
N PHE A 136 -1.50 -30.25 1.87
CA PHE A 136 -1.73 -28.81 1.79
C PHE A 136 -1.91 -28.33 0.36
N ASN A 137 -1.04 -28.74 -0.57
CA ASN A 137 -1.15 -28.37 -1.98
C ASN A 137 -2.48 -28.87 -2.58
N LYS A 138 -2.85 -30.12 -2.33
CA LYS A 138 -4.13 -30.66 -2.81
C LYS A 138 -5.34 -29.92 -2.22
N ILE A 139 -5.25 -29.46 -0.98
CA ILE A 139 -6.31 -28.65 -0.36
C ILE A 139 -6.33 -27.25 -0.99
N LYS A 140 -5.17 -26.62 -1.17
CA LYS A 140 -5.03 -25.32 -1.83
C LYS A 140 -5.60 -25.35 -3.25
N GLU A 141 -5.31 -26.39 -4.02
CA GLU A 141 -5.83 -26.59 -5.39
C GLU A 141 -7.37 -26.59 -5.41
N LEU A 142 -8.04 -27.16 -4.39
CA LEU A 142 -9.50 -27.11 -4.30
C LEU A 142 -10.05 -25.67 -4.23
N PHE A 143 -9.29 -24.70 -3.73
CA PHE A 143 -9.71 -23.30 -3.68
C PHE A 143 -9.25 -22.52 -4.91
N VAL A 144 -8.06 -22.82 -5.43
CA VAL A 144 -7.46 -22.04 -6.52
C VAL A 144 -8.07 -22.38 -7.88
N ASP A 145 -8.39 -23.65 -8.13
CA ASP A 145 -8.79 -24.13 -9.46
C ASP A 145 -10.30 -23.99 -9.74
N ILE A 146 -11.03 -23.32 -8.85
CA ILE A 146 -12.48 -23.16 -8.98
C ILE A 146 -12.85 -22.01 -9.90
N ASP A 147 -13.91 -22.23 -10.68
CA ASP A 147 -14.53 -21.17 -11.43
C ASP A 147 -15.48 -20.37 -10.53
N TYR A 148 -14.98 -19.29 -9.95
CA TYR A 148 -15.78 -18.36 -9.15
C TYR A 148 -16.79 -17.55 -9.97
N SER A 149 -16.84 -17.72 -11.29
CA SER A 149 -17.88 -17.16 -12.15
C SER A 149 -19.20 -17.94 -12.04
N ASP A 150 -19.13 -19.24 -11.69
CA ASP A 150 -20.30 -20.09 -11.48
C ASP A 150 -20.70 -20.12 -9.99
N PRO A 151 -21.90 -19.67 -9.62
CA PRO A 151 -22.36 -19.63 -8.24
C PRO A 151 -22.58 -21.02 -7.61
N VAL A 152 -22.44 -22.11 -8.35
CA VAL A 152 -22.62 -23.49 -7.85
C VAL A 152 -21.28 -24.19 -7.66
N ASP A 153 -20.22 -23.77 -8.35
CA ASP A 153 -18.95 -24.49 -8.42
C ASP A 153 -18.22 -24.57 -7.06
N TYR A 154 -18.47 -23.60 -6.18
CA TYR A 154 -17.96 -23.60 -4.81
C TYR A 154 -18.44 -24.82 -3.98
N LEU A 155 -19.52 -25.49 -4.38
CA LEU A 155 -19.97 -26.73 -3.71
C LEU A 155 -18.93 -27.84 -3.81
N ARG A 156 -18.11 -27.85 -4.88
CA ARG A 156 -16.98 -28.78 -5.04
C ARG A 156 -15.94 -28.64 -3.93
N ILE A 157 -15.74 -27.42 -3.40
CA ILE A 157 -14.90 -27.21 -2.20
C ILE A 157 -15.47 -28.00 -1.02
N LYS A 158 -16.78 -27.85 -0.77
CA LYS A 158 -17.44 -28.48 0.37
C LYS A 158 -17.37 -30.00 0.28
N GLU A 159 -17.55 -30.55 -0.91
CA GLU A 159 -17.41 -31.98 -1.17
C GLU A 159 -15.96 -32.44 -0.97
N GLY A 160 -14.98 -31.75 -1.55
CA GLY A 160 -13.56 -32.09 -1.42
C GLY A 160 -13.04 -31.99 0.03
N LEU A 161 -13.53 -31.03 0.83
CA LEU A 161 -13.21 -30.95 2.25
C LEU A 161 -13.83 -32.10 3.06
N LYS A 162 -15.08 -32.48 2.75
CA LYS A 162 -15.77 -33.62 3.38
C LYS A 162 -15.07 -34.94 3.11
N GLU A 163 -14.68 -35.21 1.86
CA GLU A 163 -13.94 -36.42 1.47
C GLU A 163 -12.63 -36.56 2.26
N ARG A 164 -11.98 -35.42 2.54
CA ARG A 164 -10.72 -35.35 3.28
C ARG A 164 -10.90 -35.27 4.79
N LYS A 165 -12.15 -35.32 5.29
CA LYS A 165 -12.51 -35.23 6.71
C LYS A 165 -11.98 -33.97 7.39
N ILE A 166 -11.88 -32.87 6.65
CA ILE A 166 -11.45 -31.58 7.19
C ILE A 166 -12.69 -30.83 7.69
N ILE A 167 -12.71 -30.54 9.00
CA ILE A 167 -13.77 -29.77 9.64
C ILE A 167 -13.28 -28.34 9.77
N LEU A 168 -13.99 -27.40 9.15
CA LEU A 168 -13.69 -25.98 9.30
C LEU A 168 -14.25 -25.47 10.65
N PRO A 169 -13.49 -24.63 11.38
CA PRO A 169 -13.99 -24.05 12.62
C PRO A 169 -15.18 -23.13 12.33
N VAL A 170 -16.21 -23.23 13.18
CA VAL A 170 -17.38 -22.34 13.11
C VAL A 170 -17.03 -21.04 13.83
N VAL A 171 -16.96 -19.94 13.09
CA VAL A 171 -16.71 -18.60 13.66
C VAL A 171 -18.01 -17.80 13.67
N ILE A 172 -18.45 -17.38 14.85
CA ILE A 172 -19.62 -16.52 15.03
C ILE A 172 -19.13 -15.08 15.21
N GLY A 173 -19.43 -14.22 14.23
CA GLY A 173 -19.02 -12.82 14.27
C GLY A 173 -19.74 -12.04 15.37
N GLN A 174 -18.98 -11.41 16.26
CA GLN A 174 -19.47 -10.42 17.22
C GLN A 174 -18.95 -9.05 16.79
N PHE A 175 -19.76 -8.32 16.03
CA PHE A 175 -19.42 -6.96 15.62
C PHE A 175 -20.35 -5.96 16.30
N ASP A 176 -19.79 -5.09 17.14
CA ASP A 176 -20.54 -4.03 17.80
C ASP A 176 -20.42 -2.70 17.04
N PHE A 177 -21.55 -2.26 16.46
CA PHE A 177 -21.67 -1.02 15.71
C PHE A 177 -21.55 0.26 16.55
N THR A 178 -21.60 0.17 17.90
CA THR A 178 -21.55 1.35 18.77
C THR A 178 -20.23 2.11 18.68
N THR A 179 -19.12 1.41 18.43
CA THR A 179 -17.77 1.99 18.31
C THR A 179 -17.56 2.81 17.03
N LEU A 180 -18.27 2.49 15.93
CA LEU A 180 -18.20 3.26 14.68
C LEU A 180 -18.85 4.65 14.81
N ARG A 181 -19.99 4.74 15.50
CA ARG A 181 -20.74 6.00 15.68
C ARG A 181 -19.98 7.06 16.48
N GLN A 182 -19.09 6.66 17.40
CA GLN A 182 -18.26 7.61 18.14
C GLN A 182 -17.11 8.18 17.29
N LYS A 183 -16.62 7.41 16.31
CA LYS A 183 -15.52 7.84 15.43
C LYS A 183 -16.01 8.79 14.32
N GLU A 184 -17.21 8.57 13.78
CA GLU A 184 -17.81 9.48 12.79
C GLU A 184 -18.06 10.89 13.33
N LYS A 185 -18.38 11.04 14.63
CA LYS A 185 -18.56 12.37 15.26
C LYS A 185 -17.27 13.17 15.43
N SER A 186 -16.09 12.53 15.33
CA SER A 186 -14.78 13.18 15.49
C SER A 186 -14.01 13.33 14.18
N ILE A 187 -14.48 12.72 13.08
CA ILE A 187 -13.95 12.97 11.74
C ILE A 187 -14.71 14.17 11.19
N HIS A 188 -14.08 15.34 11.22
CA HIS A 188 -14.52 16.47 10.41
C HIS A 188 -14.31 16.06 8.94
N VAL A 189 -15.35 15.52 8.31
CA VAL A 189 -15.35 15.20 6.88
C VAL A 189 -15.23 16.52 6.13
N GLN A 190 -14.01 16.88 5.73
CA GLN A 190 -13.84 17.80 4.61
C GLN A 190 -14.33 17.06 3.39
N THR A 191 -15.58 17.32 3.00
CA THR A 191 -16.14 16.87 1.75
C THR A 191 -15.21 17.35 0.64
N LEU A 192 -14.46 16.42 0.04
CA LEU A 192 -13.77 16.68 -1.23
C LEU A 192 -14.86 16.90 -2.27
N THR A 193 -15.27 18.16 -2.40
CA THR A 193 -16.10 18.58 -3.52
C THR A 193 -15.27 18.34 -4.78
N PRO A 194 -15.76 17.53 -5.74
CA PRO A 194 -15.07 17.42 -7.01
C PRO A 194 -15.03 18.81 -7.63
N HIS A 195 -13.83 19.36 -7.77
CA HIS A 195 -13.62 20.56 -8.57
C HIS A 195 -13.76 20.15 -10.04
N THR A 196 -15.01 20.01 -10.52
CA THR A 196 -15.26 20.16 -11.95
C THR A 196 -14.86 21.57 -12.33
N LEU A 197 -13.96 21.70 -13.31
CA LEU A 197 -13.64 22.98 -13.93
C LEU A 197 -14.94 23.56 -14.49
N THR A 198 -15.55 24.50 -13.77
CA THR A 198 -16.65 25.29 -14.30
C THR A 198 -16.05 26.32 -15.24
N VAL A 199 -16.51 26.30 -16.49
CA VAL A 199 -16.17 27.34 -17.47
C VAL A 199 -16.57 28.69 -16.87
N ARG A 200 -15.57 29.53 -16.64
CA ARG A 200 -15.77 30.87 -16.10
C ARG A 200 -16.57 31.68 -17.11
N ASN A 201 -17.84 31.97 -16.82
CA ASN A 201 -18.63 32.88 -17.63
C ASN A 201 -17.87 34.21 -17.78
N LYS A 202 -17.69 34.63 -19.04
CA LYS A 202 -17.04 35.89 -19.43
C LYS A 202 -17.58 37.03 -18.56
N ARG A 203 -16.73 37.56 -17.66
CA ARG A 203 -16.96 38.88 -17.09
C ARG A 203 -16.83 39.89 -18.22
N ARG A 204 -17.78 40.82 -18.31
CA ARG A 204 -17.71 41.96 -19.23
C ARG A 204 -16.35 42.63 -19.07
N ILE A 205 -15.62 42.72 -20.16
CA ILE A 205 -14.30 43.36 -20.24
C ILE A 205 -14.56 44.86 -20.09
N ASN A 206 -14.12 45.45 -18.97
CA ASN A 206 -13.91 46.89 -18.92
C ASN A 206 -12.75 47.23 -19.88
N PRO A 207 -12.87 48.29 -20.71
CA PRO A 207 -11.84 48.61 -21.69
C PRO A 207 -10.50 48.87 -20.99
N VAL A 208 -9.47 48.18 -21.48
CA VAL A 208 -8.08 48.34 -21.05
C VAL A 208 -7.60 49.73 -21.51
N VAL A 209 -7.20 50.58 -20.55
CA VAL A 209 -6.38 51.75 -20.86
C VAL A 209 -4.98 51.23 -21.18
N VAL A 210 -4.59 51.31 -22.45
CA VAL A 210 -3.24 50.97 -22.91
C VAL A 210 -2.33 52.16 -22.60
N ASN A 211 -1.24 51.92 -21.86
CA ASN A 211 -0.20 52.93 -21.65
C ASN A 211 0.48 53.23 -22.98
N ASP A 212 0.33 54.46 -23.46
CA ASP A 212 0.91 54.93 -24.72
C ASP A 212 2.38 55.31 -24.52
N ILE A 213 3.28 54.51 -25.09
CA ILE A 213 4.74 54.68 -25.03
C ILE A 213 5.22 55.67 -26.12
N GLY A 214 4.31 56.19 -26.97
CA GLY A 214 4.64 57.12 -28.05
C GLY A 214 5.27 58.44 -27.60
N SER A 215 5.12 58.83 -26.33
CA SER A 215 5.70 60.05 -25.75
C SER A 215 7.19 59.95 -25.41
N LEU A 216 7.80 58.76 -25.48
CA LEU A 216 9.21 58.53 -25.16
C LEU A 216 10.16 58.63 -26.38
N VAL A 217 9.65 58.82 -27.59
CA VAL A 217 10.48 58.95 -28.80
C VAL A 217 10.58 60.41 -29.24
N LYS A 218 11.62 61.12 -28.77
CA LYS A 218 12.01 62.42 -29.35
C LYS A 218 12.61 62.22 -30.74
N ARG A 219 11.86 62.54 -31.81
CA ARG A 219 12.45 62.68 -33.16
C ARG A 219 13.23 63.99 -33.26
N LYS A 220 14.48 63.89 -33.69
CA LYS A 220 15.39 64.99 -34.01
C LYS A 220 14.86 65.73 -35.25
N ARG A 221 14.73 67.06 -35.18
CA ARG A 221 14.26 67.92 -36.28
C ARG A 221 15.32 68.01 -37.40
N SER A 222 14.88 67.93 -38.65
CA SER A 222 15.52 68.55 -39.83
C SER A 222 14.54 69.55 -40.41
#